data_AF-A0A7N0TLJ7-F1
#
_entry.id   AF-A0A7N0TLJ7-F1
#
_cell.length_a   1.000
_cell.length_b   1.000
_cell.length_c   1.000
_cell.angle_alpha   90.00
_cell.angle_beta   90.00
_cell.angle_gamma   90.00
#
_symmetry.space_group_name_H-M   'P 1'
#
loop_
_entity.id
_entity.type
_entity.pdbx_description
1 polymer ?
#
loop_
_entity_poly.entity_id
_entity_poly.type
_entity_poly.pdbx_seq_one_letter_code
_entity_poly.pdbx_strand_id
1 'polypeptide(L)'
;MAQALATPVIPSVSLISGTRCSKQASPLVSFPVRNPAKVGGLCIRCARVGGVEIPSNKRIEFSLQYVHGIGRTRARQILGDLGMENKITKELSEEELITIREEVSKYMIEGDLRRFNALNIRRLKEIQCYRGIRHIQGLPCRGQRTKNNCRTLKGKRVAIAGKKKSPR
;
A
#
# COMPACT_ATOMS: atom_id res chain seq x y z
N MET A 1 48.84 17.14 32.61
CA MET A 1 48.09 18.37 32.91
C MET A 1 48.06 19.22 31.65
N ALA A 2 46.85 19.63 31.22
CA ALA A 2 46.51 20.70 30.25
C ALA A 2 47.16 20.65 28.84
N GLN A 3 46.53 20.95 27.71
CA GLN A 3 45.20 21.43 27.29
C GLN A 3 45.19 21.31 25.74
N ALA A 4 44.05 20.93 25.12
CA ALA A 4 43.26 21.73 24.14
C ALA A 4 44.02 22.30 22.92
N LEU A 5 43.53 22.40 21.68
CA LEU A 5 42.30 22.09 20.93
C LEU A 5 42.62 22.48 19.45
N ALA A 6 41.73 22.08 18.52
CA ALA A 6 41.46 22.72 17.23
C ALA A 6 42.29 22.32 15.98
N THR A 7 41.62 21.58 15.08
CA THR A 7 41.69 21.69 13.61
C THR A 7 41.50 23.16 13.17
N PRO A 8 41.95 23.67 11.99
CA PRO A 8 41.33 23.31 10.69
C PRO A 8 42.18 23.58 9.40
N VAL A 9 41.56 23.32 8.23
CA VAL A 9 41.74 24.01 6.93
C VAL A 9 42.73 23.46 5.89
N ILE A 10 42.17 23.09 4.73
CA ILE A 10 42.79 22.92 3.39
C ILE A 10 42.97 24.31 2.74
N PRO A 11 44.06 24.60 2.00
CA PRO A 11 43.87 25.03 0.59
C PRO A 11 45.08 24.82 -0.35
N SER A 12 44.91 25.25 -1.61
CA SER A 12 45.83 25.39 -2.77
C SER A 12 45.84 24.20 -3.74
N VAL A 13 45.17 24.22 -4.90
CA VAL A 13 45.07 25.16 -6.05
C VAL A 13 46.35 25.23 -6.89
N SER A 14 46.15 25.03 -8.20
CA SER A 14 47.02 25.35 -9.36
C SER A 14 48.25 24.47 -9.59
N LEU A 15 48.75 24.21 -10.81
CA LEU A 15 48.39 24.43 -12.23
C LEU A 15 49.61 23.86 -12.96
N ILE A 16 49.49 22.94 -13.93
CA ILE A 16 50.45 22.89 -15.06
C ILE A 16 49.70 22.51 -16.34
N SER A 17 49.86 23.37 -17.33
CA SER A 17 49.27 23.44 -18.67
C SER A 17 50.16 22.77 -19.73
N GLY A 18 49.58 22.44 -20.90
CA GLY A 18 50.33 22.06 -22.11
C GLY A 18 49.48 21.36 -23.19
N THR A 19 48.62 22.10 -23.91
CA THR A 19 48.71 22.43 -25.36
C THR A 19 48.36 21.33 -26.38
N ARG A 20 47.22 21.50 -27.09
CA ARG A 20 47.22 21.89 -28.53
C ARG A 20 45.82 22.22 -29.08
N CYS A 21 45.86 23.18 -30.00
CA CYS A 21 44.81 23.87 -30.72
C CYS A 21 44.22 23.02 -31.86
N SER A 22 42.91 23.06 -32.10
CA SER A 22 42.35 23.81 -33.25
C SER A 22 40.88 23.47 -33.54
N LYS A 23 40.16 24.54 -33.91
CA LYS A 23 38.93 24.63 -34.72
C LYS A 23 37.54 24.42 -34.08
N GLN A 24 36.88 25.59 -33.97
CA GLN A 24 35.52 25.90 -34.41
C GLN A 24 34.36 25.61 -33.45
N ALA A 25 33.79 26.72 -32.99
CA ALA A 25 32.50 26.81 -32.32
C ALA A 25 31.36 26.47 -33.29
N SER A 26 30.43 25.66 -32.82
CA SER A 26 29.05 25.60 -33.32
C SER A 26 28.12 25.74 -32.12
N PRO A 27 27.07 26.57 -32.18
CA PRO A 27 26.13 26.70 -31.08
C PRO A 27 25.28 25.43 -31.06
N LEU A 28 25.42 24.58 -30.04
CA LEU A 28 24.41 23.57 -29.77
C LEU A 28 23.23 24.30 -29.14
N VAL A 29 22.33 24.73 -30.02
CA VAL A 29 20.94 25.04 -29.70
C VAL A 29 20.42 23.89 -28.85
N SER A 30 20.28 24.12 -27.55
CA SER A 30 19.57 23.20 -26.68
C SER A 30 18.11 23.22 -27.12
N PHE A 31 17.74 22.30 -28.01
CA PHE A 31 16.34 22.06 -28.29
C PHE A 31 15.66 21.70 -26.97
N PRO A 32 14.61 22.43 -26.55
CA PRO A 32 13.80 21.95 -25.45
C PRO A 32 13.25 20.59 -25.89
N VAL A 33 13.55 19.54 -25.14
CA VAL A 33 12.86 18.26 -25.28
C VAL A 33 11.39 18.61 -25.13
N ARG A 34 10.65 18.59 -26.24
CA ARG A 34 9.19 18.65 -26.21
C ARG A 34 8.79 17.47 -25.35
N ASN A 35 8.34 17.74 -24.13
CA ASN A 35 7.43 16.82 -23.45
C ASN A 35 6.43 16.39 -24.52
N PRO A 36 6.28 15.09 -24.81
CA PRO A 36 5.29 14.66 -25.78
C PRO A 36 3.99 15.34 -25.35
N ALA A 37 3.36 16.03 -26.31
CA ALA A 37 2.10 16.69 -26.06
C ALA A 37 1.24 15.73 -25.25
N LYS A 38 0.62 16.20 -24.16
CA LYS A 38 -0.49 15.48 -23.55
C LYS A 38 -1.55 15.40 -24.65
N VAL A 39 -1.43 14.37 -25.50
CA VAL A 39 -2.43 13.98 -26.48
C VAL A 39 -3.69 13.94 -25.65
N GLY A 40 -4.69 14.72 -26.05
CA GLY A 40 -5.97 14.84 -25.35
C GLY A 40 -6.54 13.45 -25.15
N GLY A 41 -6.18 12.83 -24.04
CA GLY A 41 -6.28 11.41 -23.84
C GLY A 41 -7.62 11.12 -23.23
N LEU A 42 -8.24 10.03 -23.68
CA LEU A 42 -9.39 9.42 -23.03
C LEU A 42 -9.08 9.30 -21.53
N CYS A 43 -9.77 10.08 -20.71
CA CYS A 43 -9.57 10.04 -19.27
C CYS A 43 -10.27 8.79 -18.72
N ILE A 44 -9.52 7.96 -18.00
CA ILE A 44 -10.08 6.79 -17.34
C ILE A 44 -11.00 7.28 -16.22
N ARG A 45 -12.31 7.13 -16.43
CA ARG A 45 -13.33 7.53 -15.44
C ARG A 45 -13.45 6.52 -14.31
N CYS A 46 -13.29 5.23 -14.61
CA CYS A 46 -13.32 4.13 -13.65
C CYS A 46 -12.27 3.07 -13.99
N ALA A 47 -11.51 2.65 -12.99
CA ALA A 47 -10.59 1.52 -13.11
C ALA A 47 -11.12 0.37 -12.24
N ARG A 48 -11.34 -0.79 -12.85
CA ARG A 48 -11.71 -2.02 -12.14
C ARG A 48 -10.53 -2.97 -12.13
N VAL A 49 -10.15 -3.44 -10.94
CA VAL A 49 -9.01 -4.34 -10.74
C VAL A 49 -9.41 -5.38 -9.69
N GLY A 50 -9.17 -6.66 -9.96
CA GLY A 50 -9.46 -7.74 -9.01
C GLY A 50 -10.96 -7.91 -8.68
N GLY A 51 -11.86 -7.44 -9.55
CA GLY A 51 -13.31 -7.54 -9.35
C GLY A 51 -13.96 -6.35 -8.65
N VAL A 52 -13.18 -5.43 -8.06
CA VAL A 52 -13.67 -4.20 -7.39
C VAL A 52 -13.24 -2.93 -8.11
N GLU A 53 -14.09 -1.91 -8.00
CA GLU A 53 -13.83 -0.57 -8.51
C GLU A 53 -12.85 0.17 -7.62
N ILE A 54 -11.81 0.73 -8.23
CA ILE A 54 -10.76 1.47 -7.56
C ILE A 54 -11.05 2.98 -7.60
N PRO A 55 -10.78 3.72 -6.51
CA PRO A 55 -10.90 5.18 -6.51
C PRO A 55 -9.88 5.83 -7.47
N SER A 56 -10.37 6.68 -8.37
CA SER A 56 -9.56 7.32 -9.41
C SER A 56 -8.68 8.48 -8.89
N ASN A 57 -9.08 9.15 -7.81
CA ASN A 57 -8.39 10.34 -7.27
C ASN A 57 -7.26 10.03 -6.25
N LYS A 58 -6.73 8.81 -6.22
CA LYS A 58 -5.70 8.40 -5.25
C LYS A 58 -4.45 7.86 -5.95
N ARG A 59 -3.33 7.86 -5.22
CA ARG A 59 -2.09 7.20 -5.66
C ARG A 59 -2.30 5.69 -5.72
N ILE A 60 -1.66 5.03 -6.69
CA ILE A 60 -1.85 3.60 -6.98
C ILE A 60 -1.65 2.73 -5.73
N GLU A 61 -0.60 2.99 -4.93
CA GLU A 61 -0.31 2.25 -3.70
C GLU A 61 -1.51 2.16 -2.74
N PHE A 62 -2.24 3.27 -2.56
CA PHE A 62 -3.40 3.32 -1.67
C PHE A 62 -4.69 2.88 -2.36
N SER A 63 -4.78 3.12 -3.67
CA SER A 63 -5.87 2.69 -4.52
C SER A 63 -6.02 1.16 -4.53
N LEU A 64 -4.92 0.42 -4.63
CA LEU A 64 -4.93 -1.05 -4.61
C LEU A 64 -5.38 -1.64 -3.26
N GLN A 65 -5.20 -0.91 -2.16
CA GLN A 65 -5.58 -1.39 -0.81
C GLN A 65 -7.09 -1.53 -0.60
N TYR A 66 -7.90 -0.97 -1.51
CA TYR A 66 -9.36 -1.15 -1.48
C TYR A 66 -9.78 -2.59 -1.82
N VAL A 67 -8.94 -3.31 -2.58
CA VAL A 67 -9.15 -4.71 -2.90
C VAL A 67 -8.89 -5.55 -1.65
N HIS A 68 -9.88 -6.31 -1.18
CA HIS A 68 -9.72 -7.13 0.01
C HIS A 68 -8.69 -8.24 -0.25
N GLY A 69 -7.61 -8.22 0.53
CA GLY A 69 -6.47 -9.11 0.36
C GLY A 69 -5.18 -8.40 -0.05
N ILE A 70 -5.29 -7.17 -0.56
CA ILE A 70 -4.12 -6.33 -0.86
C ILE A 70 -3.91 -5.36 0.30
N GLY A 71 -2.80 -5.55 1.03
CA GLY A 71 -2.35 -4.64 2.07
C GLY A 71 -1.25 -3.71 1.58
N ARG A 72 -0.68 -2.90 2.49
CA ARG A 72 0.43 -1.98 2.19
C ARG A 72 1.66 -2.70 1.62
N THR A 73 1.98 -3.87 2.16
CA THR A 73 3.14 -4.67 1.72
C THR A 73 2.96 -5.17 0.30
N ARG A 74 1.82 -5.83 0.01
CA ARG A 74 1.50 -6.35 -1.33
C ARG A 74 1.39 -5.24 -2.37
N ALA A 75 0.78 -4.10 -2.02
CA ALA A 75 0.67 -2.97 -2.94
C ALA A 75 2.05 -2.44 -3.37
N ARG A 76 2.99 -2.30 -2.42
CA ARG A 76 4.37 -1.90 -2.73
C ARG A 76 5.13 -2.95 -3.53
N GLN A 77 4.91 -4.22 -3.20
CA GLN A 77 5.52 -5.33 -3.91
C GLN A 77 5.08 -5.35 -5.37
N ILE A 78 3.78 -5.27 -5.65
CA ILE A 78 3.25 -5.22 -7.03
C ILE A 78 3.84 -4.05 -7.82
N LEU A 79 3.96 -2.88 -7.19
CA LEU A 79 4.59 -1.72 -7.84
C LEU A 79 6.09 -1.91 -8.09
N GLY A 80 6.79 -2.54 -7.14
CA GLY A 80 8.21 -2.86 -7.28
C GLY A 80 8.49 -3.91 -8.34
N ASP A 81 7.67 -4.95 -8.41
CA ASP A 81 7.79 -6.06 -9.37
C ASP A 81 7.56 -5.55 -10.81
N LEU A 82 6.62 -4.62 -11.00
CA LEU A 82 6.34 -3.98 -12.29
C LEU A 82 7.28 -2.82 -12.64
N GLY A 83 8.10 -2.34 -11.69
CA GLY A 83 8.91 -1.13 -11.87
C GLY A 83 8.07 0.14 -12.11
N MET A 84 6.84 0.18 -11.60
CA MET A 84 5.89 1.28 -11.79
C MET A 84 6.11 2.41 -10.77
N GLU A 85 6.07 3.65 -11.25
CA GLU A 85 6.10 4.83 -10.35
C GLU A 85 4.74 5.08 -9.68
N ASN A 86 4.77 5.75 -8.53
CA ASN A 86 3.59 6.10 -7.73
C ASN A 86 2.78 7.26 -8.33
N LYS A 87 2.12 7.00 -9.46
CA LYS A 87 1.24 7.95 -10.15
C LYS A 87 -0.15 8.03 -9.51
N ILE A 88 -0.97 8.99 -9.96
CA ILE A 88 -2.40 9.05 -9.63
C ILE A 88 -3.15 8.09 -10.55
N THR A 89 -4.14 7.37 -10.03
CA THR A 89 -4.90 6.31 -10.74
C THR A 89 -5.56 6.79 -12.05
N LYS A 90 -5.87 8.09 -12.18
CA LYS A 90 -6.39 8.70 -13.41
C LYS A 90 -5.38 8.82 -14.55
N GLU A 91 -4.10 8.86 -14.23
CA GLU A 91 -3.00 9.11 -15.17
C GLU A 91 -2.41 7.82 -15.75
N LEU A 92 -2.98 6.67 -15.39
CA LEU A 92 -2.52 5.36 -15.81
C LEU A 92 -2.81 5.17 -17.30
N SER A 93 -1.91 4.50 -18.02
CA SER A 93 -2.24 4.03 -19.35
C SER A 93 -3.08 2.75 -19.30
N GLU A 94 -3.79 2.44 -20.40
CA GLU A 94 -4.55 1.19 -20.52
C GLU A 94 -3.62 -0.03 -20.36
N GLU A 95 -2.40 0.05 -20.90
CA GLU A 95 -1.37 -1.00 -20.82
C GLU A 95 -0.92 -1.24 -19.37
N GLU A 96 -0.67 -0.17 -18.61
CA GLU A 96 -0.35 -0.24 -17.18
C GLU A 96 -1.49 -0.88 -16.37
N LEU A 97 -2.75 -0.64 -16.75
CA LEU A 97 -3.89 -1.27 -16.08
C LEU A 97 -3.99 -2.77 -16.37
N ILE A 98 -3.66 -3.21 -17.58
CA ILE A 98 -3.68 -4.63 -17.94
C ILE A 98 -2.61 -5.39 -17.13
N THR A 99 -1.39 -4.86 -17.07
CA THR A 99 -0.30 -5.49 -16.31
C THR A 99 -0.61 -5.55 -14.82
N ILE A 100 -1.19 -4.48 -14.24
CA ILE A 100 -1.64 -4.48 -12.84
C ILE A 100 -2.74 -5.55 -12.62
N ARG A 101 -3.68 -5.73 -13.56
CA ARG A 101 -4.72 -6.78 -13.44
C ARG A 101 -4.12 -8.18 -13.45
N GLU A 102 -3.15 -8.43 -14.32
CA GLU A 102 -2.45 -9.71 -14.41
C GLU A 102 -1.68 -10.03 -13.13
N GLU A 103 -0.91 -9.07 -12.61
CA GLU A 103 -0.17 -9.24 -11.36
C GLU A 103 -1.10 -9.45 -10.15
N VAL A 104 -2.17 -8.66 -10.07
CA VAL A 104 -3.13 -8.77 -8.97
C VAL A 104 -3.82 -10.14 -9.00
N SER A 105 -4.14 -10.67 -10.19
CA SER A 105 -4.81 -11.98 -10.35
C SER A 105 -4.02 -13.17 -9.81
N LYS A 106 -2.69 -13.05 -9.63
CA LYS A 106 -1.85 -14.09 -9.03
C LYS A 106 -2.12 -14.27 -7.53
N TYR A 107 -2.66 -13.24 -6.86
CA TYR A 107 -2.96 -13.27 -5.45
C TYR A 107 -4.39 -13.74 -5.19
N MET A 108 -4.62 -14.39 -4.05
CA MET A 108 -5.97 -14.68 -3.58
C MET A 108 -6.66 -13.36 -3.18
N ILE A 109 -7.83 -13.09 -3.75
CA ILE A 109 -8.56 -11.83 -3.58
C ILE A 109 -9.98 -12.09 -3.06
N GLU A 110 -10.54 -11.12 -2.33
CA GLU A 110 -11.96 -10.98 -1.99
C GLU A 110 -12.68 -12.29 -1.66
N GLY A 111 -13.44 -12.82 -2.63
CA GLY A 111 -14.27 -14.00 -2.48
C GLY A 111 -13.47 -15.22 -2.04
N ASP A 112 -12.29 -15.42 -2.63
CA ASP A 112 -11.44 -16.57 -2.34
C ASP A 112 -10.89 -16.49 -0.92
N LEU A 113 -10.39 -15.31 -0.50
CA LEU A 113 -9.92 -15.11 0.87
C LEU A 113 -11.05 -15.22 1.90
N ARG A 114 -12.24 -14.70 1.60
CA ARG A 114 -13.41 -14.79 2.48
C ARG A 114 -13.86 -16.24 2.61
N ARG A 115 -13.93 -16.98 1.52
CA ARG A 115 -14.27 -18.41 1.50
C ARG A 115 -13.23 -19.22 2.24
N PHE A 116 -11.94 -19.01 1.97
CA PHE A 116 -10.84 -19.69 2.65
C PHE A 116 -10.91 -19.50 4.17
N ASN A 117 -11.08 -18.25 4.63
CA ASN A 117 -11.21 -17.96 6.05
C ASN A 117 -12.48 -18.54 6.67
N ALA A 118 -13.61 -18.47 5.95
CA ALA A 118 -14.87 -19.05 6.41
C ALA A 118 -14.78 -20.57 6.57
N LEU A 119 -14.15 -21.27 5.62
CA LEU A 119 -13.89 -22.70 5.69
C LEU A 119 -12.98 -23.06 6.86
N ASN A 120 -11.93 -22.28 7.10
CA ASN A 120 -11.04 -22.50 8.25
C ASN A 120 -11.77 -22.31 9.59
N ILE A 121 -12.61 -21.28 9.72
CA ILE A 121 -13.42 -21.07 10.93
C ILE A 121 -14.43 -22.20 11.10
N ARG A 122 -15.09 -22.61 10.01
CA ARG A 122 -16.05 -23.71 10.01
C ARG A 122 -15.39 -25.02 10.47
N ARG A 123 -14.22 -25.35 9.91
CA ARG A 123 -13.40 -26.49 10.33
C ARG A 123 -13.10 -26.44 11.84
N LEU A 124 -12.71 -25.29 12.39
CA LEU A 124 -12.45 -25.18 13.83
C LEU A 124 -13.70 -25.44 14.68
N LYS A 125 -14.88 -25.01 14.21
CA LYS A 125 -16.16 -25.25 14.89
C LYS A 125 -16.54 -26.74 14.85
N GLU A 126 -16.37 -27.39 13.70
CA GLU A 126 -16.67 -28.82 13.51
C GLU A 126 -15.76 -29.71 14.36
N ILE A 127 -14.47 -29.36 14.50
CA ILE A 127 -13.51 -30.08 15.38
C ILE A 127 -13.88 -29.94 16.87
N GLN A 128 -14.65 -28.93 17.25
CA GLN A 128 -15.01 -28.62 18.65
C GLN A 128 -13.79 -28.33 19.58
N CYS A 129 -12.66 -27.92 19.01
CA CYS A 129 -11.53 -27.44 19.81
C CYS A 129 -11.88 -26.17 20.60
N TYR A 130 -11.08 -25.82 21.63
CA TYR A 130 -11.30 -24.61 22.43
C TYR A 130 -11.53 -23.36 21.57
N ARG A 131 -10.69 -23.13 20.55
CA ARG A 131 -10.86 -21.99 19.62
C ARG A 131 -12.19 -22.03 18.88
N GLY A 132 -12.62 -23.20 18.42
CA GLY A 132 -13.91 -23.41 17.77
C GLY A 132 -15.08 -23.05 18.68
N ILE A 133 -15.08 -23.54 19.92
CA ILE A 133 -16.08 -23.23 20.94
C ILE A 133 -16.16 -21.72 21.17
N ARG A 134 -15.01 -21.02 21.26
CA ARG A 134 -14.96 -19.55 21.42
C ARG A 134 -15.54 -18.81 20.22
N HIS A 135 -15.30 -19.30 19.00
CA HIS A 135 -15.90 -18.77 17.77
C HIS A 135 -17.42 -18.98 17.71
N ILE A 136 -17.94 -20.07 18.28
CA ILE A 136 -19.39 -20.31 18.40
C ILE A 136 -20.00 -19.36 19.44
N GLN A 137 -19.35 -19.21 20.59
CA GLN A 137 -19.81 -18.37 21.71
C GLN A 137 -19.64 -16.86 21.47
N GLY A 138 -18.95 -16.43 20.40
CA GLY A 138 -18.66 -15.02 20.17
C GLY A 138 -17.75 -14.43 21.25
N LEU A 139 -16.70 -15.16 21.63
CA LEU A 139 -15.68 -14.72 22.60
C LEU A 139 -14.28 -14.73 21.97
N PRO A 140 -13.35 -13.88 22.45
CA PRO A 140 -11.97 -13.90 21.96
C PRO A 140 -11.28 -15.24 22.26
N CYS A 141 -10.49 -15.70 21.27
CA CYS A 141 -9.80 -16.99 21.27
C CYS A 141 -8.29 -16.89 21.57
N ARG A 142 -7.73 -15.68 21.66
CA ARG A 142 -6.27 -15.43 21.87
C ARG A 142 -5.86 -15.27 23.34
N GLY A 143 -6.58 -15.92 24.28
CA GLY A 143 -6.28 -15.83 25.72
C GLY A 143 -6.61 -14.48 26.39
N GLN A 144 -7.36 -13.61 25.72
CA GLN A 144 -7.78 -12.32 26.27
C GLN A 144 -8.82 -12.52 27.39
N ARG A 145 -8.73 -11.73 28.46
CA ARG A 145 -9.70 -11.76 29.57
C ARG A 145 -11.08 -11.26 29.12
N THR A 146 -12.13 -12.06 29.30
CA THR A 146 -13.50 -11.75 28.83
C THR A 146 -14.43 -11.10 29.84
N LYS A 147 -13.95 -10.85 31.06
CA LYS A 147 -14.72 -10.20 32.13
C LYS A 147 -14.98 -8.72 31.81
N ASN A 148 -13.96 -7.99 31.38
CA ASN A 148 -14.01 -6.53 31.18
C ASN A 148 -14.05 -6.15 29.69
N ASN A 149 -12.97 -6.44 28.94
CA ASN A 149 -12.72 -5.85 27.62
C ASN A 149 -12.87 -6.89 26.50
N CYS A 150 -14.06 -6.97 25.91
CA CYS A 150 -14.34 -7.87 24.77
C CYS A 150 -15.46 -7.36 23.85
N ARG A 151 -15.70 -6.03 23.85
CA ARG A 151 -16.86 -5.42 23.17
C ARG A 151 -16.78 -5.44 21.66
N THR A 152 -15.59 -5.32 21.07
CA THR A 152 -15.41 -5.39 19.62
C THR A 152 -15.94 -6.70 19.03
N LEU A 153 -15.83 -7.81 19.79
CA LEU A 153 -16.28 -9.13 19.37
C LEU A 153 -17.70 -9.48 19.88
N LYS A 154 -18.04 -9.14 21.14
CA LYS A 154 -19.39 -9.36 21.70
C LYS A 154 -20.48 -8.44 21.12
N GLY A 155 -20.10 -7.33 20.48
CA GLY A 155 -21.02 -6.32 20.00
C GLY A 155 -21.52 -5.35 21.09
N LYS A 156 -22.47 -4.50 20.67
CA LYS A 156 -23.10 -3.47 21.53
C LYS A 156 -23.86 -4.12 22.69
N ARG A 157 -23.95 -3.43 23.83
CA ARG A 157 -24.71 -3.94 24.99
C ARG A 157 -26.20 -3.89 24.65
N VAL A 158 -26.78 -5.05 24.41
CA VAL A 158 -28.23 -5.19 24.30
C VAL A 158 -28.82 -5.07 25.72
N ALA A 159 -29.70 -4.10 25.92
CA ALA A 159 -30.49 -4.02 27.13
C ALA A 159 -31.52 -5.14 27.10
N ILE A 160 -31.55 -5.97 28.14
CA ILE A 160 -32.64 -6.94 28.29
C ILE A 160 -33.87 -6.13 28.72
N ALA A 161 -34.95 -6.19 27.94
CA ALA A 161 -36.21 -5.57 28.31
C ALA A 161 -36.61 -6.05 29.71
N GLY A 162 -36.87 -5.12 30.63
CA GLY A 162 -37.23 -5.43 32.03
C GLY A 162 -36.09 -5.39 33.05
N LYS A 163 -34.81 -5.21 32.66
CA LYS A 163 -33.74 -4.93 33.66
C LYS A 163 -33.71 -3.44 34.00
N LYS A 164 -34.24 -3.09 35.18
CA LYS A 164 -34.14 -1.75 35.79
C LYS A 164 -32.67 -1.31 35.77
N LYS A 165 -32.37 -0.14 35.19
CA LYS A 165 -31.04 0.47 35.32
C LYS A 165 -30.79 0.68 36.82
N SER A 166 -29.64 0.23 37.33
CA SER A 166 -29.25 0.56 38.69
C SER A 166 -29.21 2.09 38.83
N PRO A 167 -29.74 2.67 39.92
CA PRO A 167 -29.56 4.09 40.17
C PRO A 167 -28.06 4.38 40.24
N ARG A 168 -27.67 5.55 39.74
CA ARG A 168 -26.29 6.03 39.76
C ARG A 168 -25.78 6.15 41.18
#